data_AF-A0A956WQN2-F1
#
_entry.id   AF-A0A956WQN2-F1
#
_cell.length_a   1.000
_cell.length_b   1.000
_cell.length_c   1.000
_cell.angle_alpha   90.00
_cell.angle_beta   90.00
_cell.angle_gamma   90.00
#
_symmetry.space_group_name_H-M   'P 1'
#
loop_
_entity.id
_entity.type
_entity.pdbx_description
1 polymer ?
#
loop_
_entity_poly.entity_id
_entity_poly.type
_entity_poly.pdbx_seq_one_letter_code
_entity_poly.pdbx_strand_id
1 'polypeptide(L)'
;MSADQPATADSYDRIAADYVRHIYHELEGKPFDRATLDSFAARLRGRGTVCDMGCGPGHVARYLAGRGLEVVGVDLSPGMMAQAAVLNPDIPFRVGDMSALDEPDGSWAGIAAFYSIIHIPRESVVATLGEMHRVLEPGGLLLMAFHVGDEKVHVEEMWQQPVALDFWFYGAAEMAGYLERAGFVVEEVVQRDPYAPDVEHQSRRAYLLARKPENGYDKDETD
;
A
#
# COMPACT_ATOMS: atom_id res chain seq x y z
N MET A 1 -2.47 -5.25 18.27
CA MET A 1 -1.12 -5.63 17.79
C MET A 1 -1.16 -7.11 17.47
N SER A 2 -1.03 -7.44 16.19
CA SER A 2 -0.90 -8.83 15.75
C SER A 2 0.46 -9.36 16.21
N ALA A 3 0.53 -10.61 16.65
CA ALA A 3 1.75 -11.21 17.18
C ALA A 3 2.93 -11.23 16.17
N ASP A 4 2.63 -11.06 14.87
CA ASP A 4 3.60 -11.21 13.76
C ASP A 4 4.21 -9.88 13.28
N GLN A 5 3.73 -8.73 13.76
CA GLN A 5 4.22 -7.42 13.33
C GLN A 5 5.70 -7.16 13.70
N PRO A 6 6.18 -7.50 14.91
CA PRO A 6 7.60 -7.34 15.24
C PRO A 6 8.51 -8.20 14.35
N ALA A 7 8.10 -9.43 14.04
CA ALA A 7 8.88 -10.32 13.18
C ALA A 7 8.96 -9.82 11.73
N THR A 8 7.90 -9.19 11.23
CA THR A 8 7.84 -8.60 9.90
C THR A 8 8.79 -7.39 9.80
N ALA A 9 8.73 -6.47 10.76
CA ALA A 9 9.61 -5.29 10.79
C ALA A 9 11.10 -5.69 10.85
N ASP A 10 11.45 -6.60 11.76
CA ASP A 10 12.82 -7.09 11.93
C ASP A 10 13.36 -7.78 10.66
N SER A 11 12.49 -8.51 9.95
CA SER A 11 12.84 -9.15 8.69
C SER A 11 13.14 -8.14 7.59
N TYR A 12 12.31 -7.10 7.45
CA TYR A 12 12.54 -6.03 6.48
C TYR A 12 13.75 -5.16 6.83
N ASP A 13 13.99 -4.87 8.11
CA ASP A 13 15.20 -4.19 8.58
C ASP A 13 16.47 -4.94 8.15
N ARG A 14 16.47 -6.27 8.32
CA ARG A 14 17.61 -7.12 7.96
C ARG A 14 17.94 -7.09 6.47
N ILE A 15 16.92 -7.00 5.62
CA ILE A 15 17.08 -7.03 4.16
C ILE A 15 17.02 -5.64 3.52
N ALA A 16 16.91 -4.55 4.28
CA ALA A 16 16.63 -3.22 3.73
C ALA A 16 17.61 -2.81 2.61
N ALA A 17 18.91 -3.09 2.79
CA ALA A 17 19.93 -2.78 1.79
C ALA A 17 19.81 -3.66 0.52
N ASP A 18 19.48 -4.94 0.65
CA ASP A 18 19.17 -5.82 -0.48
C ASP A 18 17.88 -5.39 -1.17
N TYR A 19 16.88 -4.97 -0.41
CA TYR A 19 15.60 -4.50 -0.92
C TYR A 19 15.77 -3.26 -1.79
N VAL A 20 16.55 -2.28 -1.34
CA VAL A 20 16.91 -1.11 -2.16
C VAL A 20 17.55 -1.54 -3.48
N ARG A 21 18.53 -2.45 -3.44
CA ARG A 21 19.27 -2.89 -4.64
C ARG A 21 18.37 -3.54 -5.69
N HIS A 22 17.36 -4.29 -5.27
CA HIS A 22 16.51 -5.06 -6.18
C HIS A 22 15.21 -4.35 -6.55
N ILE A 23 14.63 -3.55 -5.65
CA ILE A 23 13.25 -3.06 -5.77
C ILE A 23 13.16 -1.56 -6.06
N TYR A 24 14.14 -0.74 -5.66
CA TYR A 24 14.01 0.72 -5.76
C TYR A 24 13.79 1.27 -7.20
N HIS A 25 14.17 0.51 -8.22
CA HIS A 25 13.97 0.85 -9.63
C HIS A 25 12.87 0.03 -10.33
N GLU A 26 12.13 -0.83 -9.60
CA GLU A 26 11.26 -1.82 -10.22
C GLU A 26 10.15 -1.22 -11.10
N LEU A 27 9.67 -0.01 -10.77
CA LEU A 27 8.63 0.66 -11.56
C LEU A 27 9.06 0.91 -13.00
N GLU A 28 10.37 1.00 -13.29
CA GLU A 28 10.89 1.19 -14.65
C GLU A 28 10.45 0.06 -15.59
N GLY A 29 10.35 -1.17 -15.08
CA GLY A 29 9.90 -2.36 -15.81
C GLY A 29 8.40 -2.62 -15.75
N LYS A 30 7.62 -1.78 -15.06
CA LYS A 30 6.19 -2.01 -14.78
C LYS A 30 5.29 -0.91 -15.36
N PRO A 31 5.06 -0.89 -16.69
CA PRO A 31 4.31 0.16 -17.35
C PRO A 31 2.85 0.29 -16.86
N PHE A 32 2.20 -0.83 -16.52
CA PHE A 32 0.85 -0.80 -15.95
C PHE A 32 0.81 -0.11 -14.58
N ASP A 33 1.69 -0.51 -13.65
CA ASP A 33 1.82 0.10 -12.32
C ASP A 33 2.04 1.62 -12.43
N ARG A 34 2.92 2.03 -13.35
CA ARG A 34 3.17 3.44 -13.67
C ARG A 34 1.92 4.15 -14.19
N ALA A 35 1.20 3.56 -15.13
CA ALA A 35 -0.02 4.15 -15.68
C ALA A 35 -1.13 4.27 -14.62
N THR A 36 -1.28 3.28 -13.75
CA THR A 36 -2.23 3.31 -12.63
C THR A 36 -1.86 4.40 -11.62
N LEU A 37 -0.57 4.54 -11.26
CA LEU A 37 -0.09 5.62 -10.40
C LEU A 37 -0.24 7.01 -11.07
N ASP A 38 -0.04 7.11 -12.38
CA ASP A 38 -0.24 8.38 -13.12
C ASP A 38 -1.71 8.80 -13.12
N SER A 39 -2.65 7.85 -13.32
CA SER A 39 -4.09 8.10 -13.22
C SER A 39 -4.49 8.54 -11.81
N PHE A 40 -3.99 7.84 -10.79
CA PHE A 40 -4.20 8.18 -9.39
C PHE A 40 -3.68 9.58 -9.04
N ALA A 41 -2.45 9.90 -9.46
CA ALA A 41 -1.86 11.21 -9.26
C ALA A 41 -2.67 12.32 -9.94
N ALA A 42 -3.13 12.10 -11.18
CA ALA A 42 -3.93 13.08 -11.90
C ALA A 42 -5.22 13.47 -11.15
N ARG A 43 -5.82 12.52 -10.42
CA ARG A 43 -7.05 12.71 -9.64
C ARG A 43 -6.83 13.41 -8.29
N LEU A 44 -5.60 13.45 -7.78
CA LEU A 44 -5.27 14.00 -6.45
C LEU A 44 -4.46 15.30 -6.50
N ARG A 45 -4.02 15.75 -7.67
CA ARG A 45 -3.27 17.01 -7.82
C ARG A 45 -4.01 18.17 -7.17
N GLY A 46 -3.33 18.83 -6.24
CA GLY A 46 -3.85 19.99 -5.52
C GLY A 46 -4.93 19.68 -4.47
N ARG A 47 -5.20 18.40 -4.15
CA ARG A 47 -6.18 18.03 -3.10
C ARG A 47 -5.58 17.98 -1.70
N GLY A 48 -4.32 17.60 -1.58
CA GLY A 48 -3.63 17.52 -0.29
C GLY A 48 -2.52 16.48 -0.31
N THR A 49 -2.07 16.09 0.88
CA THR A 49 -1.00 15.11 1.08
C THR A 49 -1.47 13.70 0.70
N VAL A 50 -0.60 12.95 0.04
CA VAL A 50 -0.79 11.54 -0.31
C VAL A 50 0.19 10.69 0.50
N CYS A 51 -0.28 9.59 1.07
CA CYS A 51 0.56 8.64 1.78
C CYS A 51 0.93 7.45 0.88
N ASP A 52 2.22 7.14 0.79
CA ASP A 52 2.72 5.84 0.35
C ASP A 52 2.79 4.91 1.57
N MET A 53 1.90 3.93 1.64
CA MET A 53 1.64 3.08 2.81
C MET A 53 2.33 1.73 2.67
N GLY A 54 3.29 1.46 3.57
CA GLY A 54 4.28 0.40 3.39
C GLY A 54 5.25 0.76 2.26
N CYS A 55 5.81 1.98 2.33
CA CYS A 55 6.57 2.57 1.23
C CYS A 55 7.95 1.94 0.96
N GLY A 56 8.46 1.10 1.88
CA GLY A 56 9.80 0.51 1.80
C GLY A 56 10.87 1.59 1.54
N PRO A 57 11.66 1.50 0.46
CA PRO A 57 12.69 2.50 0.13
C PRO A 57 12.12 3.78 -0.52
N GLY A 58 10.80 3.94 -0.59
CA GLY A 58 10.13 5.17 -1.07
C GLY A 58 10.07 5.34 -2.58
N HIS A 59 10.15 4.25 -3.36
CA HIS A 59 10.16 4.34 -4.82
C HIS A 59 8.80 4.73 -5.42
N VAL A 60 7.68 4.28 -4.83
CA VAL A 60 6.33 4.74 -5.19
C VAL A 60 6.12 6.19 -4.74
N ALA A 61 6.52 6.54 -3.51
CA ALA A 61 6.50 7.91 -3.01
C ALA A 61 7.23 8.88 -3.95
N ARG A 62 8.47 8.54 -4.34
CA ARG A 62 9.27 9.29 -5.33
C ARG A 62 8.55 9.42 -6.66
N TYR A 63 7.94 8.34 -7.14
CA TYR A 63 7.23 8.36 -8.41
C TYR A 63 6.07 9.37 -8.38
N LEU A 64 5.25 9.31 -7.33
CA LEU A 64 4.09 10.19 -7.12
C LEU A 64 4.50 11.66 -6.90
N ALA A 65 5.56 11.91 -6.11
CA ALA A 65 6.11 13.24 -5.92
C ALA A 65 6.58 13.84 -7.26
N GLY A 66 7.23 13.05 -8.11
CA GLY A 66 7.60 13.44 -9.48
C GLY A 66 6.41 13.75 -10.40
N ARG A 67 5.17 13.43 -10.01
CA ARG A 67 3.92 13.81 -10.72
C ARG A 67 3.26 15.05 -10.13
N GLY A 68 3.91 15.72 -9.18
CA GLY A 68 3.47 16.97 -8.56
C GLY A 68 2.54 16.76 -7.38
N LEU A 69 2.54 15.58 -6.75
CA LEU A 69 1.84 15.37 -5.49
C LEU A 69 2.73 15.76 -4.30
N GLU A 70 2.09 16.24 -3.25
CA GLU A 70 2.70 16.29 -1.92
C GLU A 70 2.60 14.89 -1.32
N VAL A 71 3.73 14.28 -0.97
CA VAL A 71 3.79 12.87 -0.58
C VAL A 71 4.48 12.72 0.77
N VAL A 72 3.97 11.80 1.59
CA VAL A 72 4.65 11.25 2.76
C VAL A 72 4.75 9.74 2.62
N GLY A 73 5.75 9.12 3.21
CA GLY A 73 5.86 7.66 3.28
C GLY A 73 5.75 7.14 4.71
N VAL A 74 5.02 6.05 4.89
CA VAL A 74 4.90 5.31 6.15
C VAL A 74 5.32 3.87 5.92
N ASP A 75 6.13 3.31 6.80
CA ASP A 75 6.48 1.89 6.78
C ASP A 75 6.74 1.37 8.20
N LEU A 76 6.52 0.08 8.42
CA LEU A 76 6.73 -0.56 9.72
C LEU A 76 8.22 -0.69 10.06
N SER A 77 9.10 -0.75 9.05
CA SER A 77 10.54 -1.00 9.18
C SER A 77 11.35 0.29 9.38
N PRO A 78 12.00 0.50 10.55
CA PRO A 78 12.95 1.59 10.75
C PRO A 78 14.11 1.57 9.76
N GLY A 79 14.60 0.38 9.39
CA GLY A 79 15.64 0.19 8.39
C GLY A 79 15.23 0.70 7.01
N MET A 80 13.99 0.43 6.57
CA MET A 80 13.45 1.00 5.33
C MET A 80 13.36 2.52 5.41
N MET A 81 12.91 3.08 6.53
CA MET A 81 12.80 4.54 6.70
C MET A 81 14.15 5.24 6.62
N ALA A 82 15.20 4.63 7.18
CA ALA A 82 16.56 5.13 7.03
C ALA A 82 17.02 5.14 5.57
N GLN A 83 16.72 4.08 4.81
CA GLN A 83 17.04 4.03 3.37
C GLN A 83 16.23 5.06 2.57
N ALA A 84 14.92 5.13 2.80
CA ALA A 84 14.01 6.02 2.08
C ALA A 84 14.38 7.50 2.26
N ALA A 85 14.75 7.91 3.49
CA ALA A 85 15.18 9.27 3.78
C ALA A 85 16.49 9.65 3.08
N VAL A 86 17.43 8.71 2.95
CA VAL A 86 18.70 8.94 2.22
C VAL A 86 18.44 9.03 0.72
N LEU A 87 17.59 8.16 0.18
CA LEU A 87 17.33 8.05 -1.25
C LEU A 87 16.41 9.17 -1.79
N ASN A 88 15.54 9.72 -0.93
CA ASN A 88 14.54 10.71 -1.33
C ASN A 88 14.46 11.84 -0.26
N PRO A 89 15.51 12.67 -0.12
CA PRO A 89 15.66 13.61 1.00
C PRO A 89 14.58 14.71 1.09
N ASP A 90 13.86 14.96 -0.01
CA ASP A 90 12.80 15.98 -0.07
C ASP A 90 11.41 15.42 0.31
N ILE A 91 11.30 14.12 0.60
CA ILE A 91 10.04 13.47 0.97
C ILE A 91 10.09 13.10 2.46
N PRO A 92 9.09 13.48 3.27
CA PRO A 92 8.99 13.04 4.66
C PRO A 92 8.66 11.55 4.77
N PHE A 93 9.46 10.81 5.54
CA PHE A 93 9.22 9.40 5.88
C PHE A 93 9.13 9.21 7.39
N ARG A 94 8.27 8.30 7.84
CA ARG A 94 8.16 7.94 9.26
C ARG A 94 7.84 6.47 9.46
N VAL A 95 8.32 5.93 10.58
CA VAL A 95 7.93 4.60 11.03
C VAL A 95 6.47 4.63 11.48
N GLY A 96 5.67 3.66 11.05
CA GLY A 96 4.27 3.55 11.46
C GLY A 96 3.64 2.21 11.12
N ASP A 97 2.62 1.83 11.88
CA ASP A 97 1.83 0.63 11.68
C ASP A 97 0.52 0.99 10.97
N MET A 98 0.31 0.47 9.76
CA MET A 98 -0.90 0.73 8.98
C MET A 98 -2.20 0.27 9.66
N SER A 99 -2.12 -0.59 10.68
CA SER A 99 -3.26 -1.07 11.47
C SER A 99 -3.57 -0.22 12.71
N ALA A 100 -2.74 0.78 13.01
CA ALA A 100 -2.89 1.71 14.13
C ALA A 100 -2.15 3.00 13.82
N LEU A 101 -2.78 3.86 13.02
CA LEU A 101 -2.17 5.07 12.48
C LEU A 101 -2.27 6.22 13.49
N ASP A 102 -1.15 6.91 13.75
CA ASP A 102 -1.09 8.05 14.69
C ASP A 102 -1.64 9.36 14.07
N GLU A 103 -2.05 9.31 12.81
CA GLU A 103 -2.60 10.43 12.08
C GLU A 103 -4.04 10.75 12.50
N PRO A 104 -4.41 12.04 12.58
CA PRO A 104 -5.80 12.45 12.74
C PRO A 104 -6.71 11.95 11.61
N ASP A 105 -8.00 11.88 11.89
CA ASP A 105 -9.02 11.59 10.88
C ASP A 105 -8.96 12.63 9.76
N GLY A 106 -9.06 12.18 8.51
CA GLY A 106 -9.06 13.09 7.35
C GLY A 106 -7.72 13.77 7.04
N SER A 107 -6.60 13.23 7.51
CA SER A 107 -5.26 13.79 7.28
C SER A 107 -4.77 13.72 5.82
N TRP A 108 -5.26 12.76 5.02
CA TRP A 108 -4.71 12.51 3.69
C TRP A 108 -5.77 12.55 2.58
N ALA A 109 -5.40 13.14 1.44
CA ALA A 109 -6.21 13.15 0.23
C ALA A 109 -6.18 11.81 -0.50
N GLY A 110 -5.09 11.04 -0.33
CA GLY A 110 -5.00 9.70 -0.89
C GLY A 110 -3.98 8.80 -0.21
N ILE A 111 -4.13 7.50 -0.42
CA ILE A 111 -3.21 6.45 0.02
C ILE A 111 -2.90 5.56 -1.19
N ALA A 112 -1.61 5.33 -1.45
CA ALA A 112 -1.14 4.26 -2.31
C ALA A 112 -0.55 3.14 -1.42
N ALA A 113 -1.06 1.91 -1.54
CA ALA A 113 -0.63 0.75 -0.77
C ALA A 113 -0.22 -0.38 -1.72
N PHE A 114 1.01 -0.31 -2.24
CA PHE A 114 1.52 -1.27 -3.21
C PHE A 114 2.23 -2.41 -2.49
N TYR A 115 1.67 -3.61 -2.55
CA TYR A 115 2.26 -4.84 -2.03
C TYR A 115 2.60 -4.83 -0.53
N SER A 116 1.90 -4.01 0.26
CA SER A 116 2.13 -3.89 1.70
C SER A 116 1.03 -4.55 2.55
N ILE A 117 -0.21 -4.54 2.07
CA ILE A 117 -1.35 -5.21 2.73
C ILE A 117 -1.17 -6.73 2.86
N ILE A 118 -0.30 -7.31 2.04
CA ILE A 118 -0.02 -8.76 1.97
C ILE A 118 0.59 -9.32 3.25
N HIS A 119 0.94 -8.51 4.24
CA HIS A 119 1.38 -8.96 5.56
C HIS A 119 0.24 -9.01 6.60
N ILE A 120 -0.99 -8.63 6.23
CA ILE A 120 -2.10 -8.53 7.16
C ILE A 120 -2.96 -9.80 7.13
N PRO A 121 -3.10 -10.56 8.22
CA PRO A 121 -3.94 -11.75 8.18
C PRO A 121 -5.41 -11.39 7.94
N ARG A 122 -6.16 -12.26 7.25
CA ARG A 122 -7.54 -12.02 6.76
C ARG A 122 -8.48 -11.45 7.82
N GLU A 123 -8.40 -11.97 9.04
CA GLU A 123 -9.19 -11.54 10.20
C GLU A 123 -8.94 -10.09 10.61
N SER A 124 -7.79 -9.52 10.26
CA SER A 124 -7.38 -8.16 10.60
C SER A 124 -7.53 -7.17 9.43
N VAL A 125 -7.66 -7.65 8.19
CA VAL A 125 -7.66 -6.78 6.99
C VAL A 125 -8.73 -5.70 7.05
N VAL A 126 -9.96 -6.02 7.48
CA VAL A 126 -11.04 -5.02 7.56
C VAL A 126 -10.70 -3.92 8.57
N ALA A 127 -10.13 -4.28 9.72
CA ALA A 127 -9.75 -3.30 10.73
C ALA A 127 -8.62 -2.38 10.23
N THR A 128 -7.61 -2.95 9.57
CA THR A 128 -6.53 -2.19 8.92
C THR A 128 -7.06 -1.25 7.84
N LEU A 129 -7.96 -1.73 6.98
CA LEU A 129 -8.63 -0.87 5.99
C LEU A 129 -9.47 0.21 6.65
N GLY A 130 -10.07 -0.07 7.81
CA GLY A 130 -10.78 0.92 8.63
C GLY A 130 -9.89 2.07 9.09
N GLU A 131 -8.64 1.79 9.48
CA GLU A 131 -7.67 2.84 9.81
C GLU A 131 -7.29 3.68 8.58
N MET A 132 -7.06 3.04 7.42
CA MET A 132 -6.84 3.77 6.16
C MET A 132 -8.05 4.64 5.78
N HIS A 133 -9.28 4.13 5.99
CA HIS A 133 -10.50 4.90 5.79
C HIS A 133 -10.59 6.09 6.76
N ARG A 134 -10.25 5.90 8.03
CA ARG A 134 -10.30 6.95 9.06
C ARG A 134 -9.43 8.15 8.68
N VAL A 135 -8.17 7.89 8.32
CA VAL A 135 -7.19 8.95 8.00
C VAL A 135 -7.38 9.59 6.62
N LEU A 136 -8.15 8.98 5.72
CA LEU A 136 -8.51 9.62 4.45
C LEU A 136 -9.54 10.74 4.66
N GLU A 137 -9.40 11.85 3.94
CA GLU A 137 -10.44 12.87 3.87
C GLU A 137 -11.71 12.34 3.18
N PRO A 138 -12.90 12.93 3.42
CA PRO A 138 -14.08 12.63 2.62
C PRO A 138 -13.81 12.83 1.13
N GLY A 139 -14.15 11.84 0.30
CA GLY A 139 -13.83 11.83 -1.13
C GLY A 139 -12.40 11.38 -1.47
N GLY A 140 -11.55 11.13 -0.47
CA GLY A 140 -10.18 10.67 -0.62
C GLY A 140 -10.06 9.28 -1.25
N LEU A 141 -8.91 8.98 -1.85
CA LEU A 141 -8.70 7.78 -2.67
C LEU A 141 -7.71 6.80 -2.05
N LEU A 142 -8.06 5.51 -2.09
CA LEU A 142 -7.15 4.41 -1.79
C LEU A 142 -6.87 3.64 -3.08
N LEU A 143 -5.60 3.57 -3.48
CA LEU A 143 -5.12 2.70 -4.54
C LEU A 143 -4.28 1.59 -3.93
N MET A 144 -4.66 0.33 -4.16
CA MET A 144 -3.99 -0.83 -3.60
C MET A 144 -3.53 -1.79 -4.71
N ALA A 145 -2.36 -2.40 -4.53
CA ALA A 145 -1.88 -3.50 -5.36
C ALA A 145 -1.48 -4.70 -4.50
N PHE A 146 -1.81 -5.93 -4.93
CA PHE A 146 -1.50 -7.16 -4.19
C PHE A 146 -1.43 -8.41 -5.09
N HIS A 147 -0.99 -9.52 -4.52
CA HIS A 147 -0.96 -10.84 -5.16
C HIS A 147 -2.31 -11.53 -5.10
N VAL A 148 -2.77 -12.02 -6.24
CA VAL A 148 -4.04 -12.76 -6.34
C VAL A 148 -3.81 -14.23 -6.00
N GLY A 149 -4.61 -14.74 -5.07
CA GLY A 149 -4.56 -16.13 -4.61
C GLY A 149 -5.40 -16.32 -3.35
N ASP A 150 -5.38 -17.54 -2.80
CA ASP A 150 -6.01 -17.89 -1.52
C ASP A 150 -5.00 -18.39 -0.47
N GLU A 151 -3.74 -18.52 -0.88
CA GLU A 151 -2.65 -19.07 -0.10
C GLU A 151 -2.06 -18.07 0.92
N LYS A 152 -1.36 -18.66 1.89
CA LYS A 152 -0.39 -18.00 2.74
C LYS A 152 0.97 -18.60 2.40
N VAL A 153 1.93 -17.76 2.01
CA VAL A 153 3.31 -18.17 1.73
C VAL A 153 4.20 -17.70 2.88
N HIS A 154 4.84 -18.64 3.57
CA HIS A 154 5.86 -18.34 4.56
C HIS A 154 7.24 -18.36 3.90
N VAL A 155 8.03 -17.32 4.15
CA VAL A 155 9.39 -17.16 3.63
C VAL A 155 10.35 -17.06 4.81
N GLU A 156 11.29 -18.01 4.85
CA GLU A 156 12.33 -18.10 5.89
C GLU A 156 13.68 -17.51 5.43
N GLU A 157 13.84 -17.29 4.12
CA GLU A 157 15.05 -16.71 3.54
C GLU A 157 14.71 -15.84 2.32
N MET A 158 15.29 -14.63 2.27
CA MET A 158 15.18 -13.72 1.13
C MET A 158 16.53 -13.08 0.87
N TRP A 159 17.01 -13.14 -0.38
CA TRP A 159 18.34 -12.65 -0.78
C TRP A 159 19.48 -13.14 0.14
N GLN A 160 19.48 -14.45 0.45
CA GLN A 160 20.48 -15.09 1.32
C GLN A 160 20.52 -14.57 2.76
N GLN A 161 19.48 -13.84 3.19
CA GLN A 161 19.29 -13.40 4.56
C GLN A 161 18.12 -14.15 5.20
N PRO A 162 18.27 -14.63 6.45
CA PRO A 162 17.16 -15.26 7.15
C PRO A 162 16.06 -14.23 7.40
N VAL A 163 14.81 -14.57 7.14
CA VAL A 163 13.64 -13.72 7.40
C VAL A 163 12.52 -14.58 8.01
N ALA A 164 11.47 -13.95 8.48
CA ALA A 164 10.24 -14.62 8.90
C ALA A 164 9.07 -13.80 8.38
N LEU A 165 8.77 -13.96 7.08
CA LEU A 165 7.76 -13.17 6.39
C LEU A 165 6.60 -14.04 5.96
N ASP A 166 5.40 -13.61 6.30
CA ASP A 166 4.16 -14.18 5.80
C ASP A 166 3.56 -13.28 4.73
N PHE A 167 3.25 -13.88 3.59
CA PHE A 167 2.56 -13.25 2.47
C PHE A 167 1.19 -13.89 2.28
N TRP A 168 0.15 -13.10 2.52
CA TRP A 168 -1.24 -13.44 2.30
C TRP A 168 -1.65 -12.99 0.91
N PHE A 169 -2.07 -13.94 0.08
CA PHE A 169 -2.62 -13.65 -1.24
C PHE A 169 -4.14 -13.54 -1.09
N TYR A 170 -4.78 -12.66 -1.87
CA TYR A 170 -6.23 -12.42 -1.78
C TYR A 170 -6.94 -12.51 -3.10
N GLY A 171 -8.19 -12.97 -3.08
CA GLY A 171 -9.07 -12.80 -4.23
C GLY A 171 -9.40 -11.33 -4.47
N ALA A 172 -9.47 -10.90 -5.73
CA ALA A 172 -9.85 -9.51 -6.03
C ALA A 172 -11.26 -9.17 -5.52
N ALA A 173 -12.22 -10.10 -5.65
CA ALA A 173 -13.57 -9.95 -5.12
C ALA A 173 -13.61 -10.01 -3.58
N GLU A 174 -12.74 -10.83 -2.97
CA GLU A 174 -12.58 -10.90 -1.50
C GLU A 174 -12.12 -9.53 -0.96
N MET A 175 -11.05 -8.96 -1.53
CA MET A 175 -10.53 -7.65 -1.12
C MET A 175 -11.53 -6.52 -1.40
N ALA A 176 -12.26 -6.55 -2.52
CA ALA A 176 -13.33 -5.59 -2.78
C ALA A 176 -14.40 -5.62 -1.68
N GLY A 177 -14.84 -6.82 -1.27
CA GLY A 177 -15.77 -6.96 -0.15
C GLY A 177 -15.17 -6.54 1.20
N TYR A 178 -13.85 -6.60 1.37
CA TYR A 178 -13.16 -6.10 2.58
C TYR A 178 -13.18 -4.57 2.63
N LEU A 179 -12.92 -3.91 1.49
CA LEU A 179 -13.00 -2.47 1.33
C LEU A 179 -14.41 -1.94 1.60
N GLU A 180 -15.44 -2.57 1.04
CA GLU A 180 -16.84 -2.21 1.26
C GLU A 180 -17.22 -2.27 2.74
N ARG A 181 -16.84 -3.36 3.44
CA ARG A 181 -17.07 -3.48 4.89
C ARG A 181 -16.31 -2.46 5.73
N ALA A 182 -15.17 -1.97 5.23
CA ALA A 182 -14.40 -0.91 5.87
C ALA A 182 -14.93 0.50 5.54
N GLY A 183 -16.01 0.62 4.75
CA GLY A 183 -16.67 1.89 4.44
C GLY A 183 -16.26 2.53 3.12
N PHE A 184 -15.45 1.86 2.30
CA PHE A 184 -15.08 2.36 0.97
C PHE A 184 -16.13 2.03 -0.10
N VAL A 185 -16.16 2.83 -1.15
CA VAL A 185 -16.79 2.48 -2.44
C VAL A 185 -15.69 2.06 -3.41
N VAL A 186 -15.75 0.83 -3.91
CA VAL A 186 -14.80 0.32 -4.92
C VAL A 186 -15.18 0.89 -6.29
N GLU A 187 -14.27 1.61 -6.93
CA GLU A 187 -14.49 2.22 -8.25
C GLU A 187 -13.94 1.36 -9.38
N GLU A 188 -12.76 0.76 -9.19
CA GLU A 188 -12.09 -0.02 -10.20
C GLU A 188 -11.46 -1.27 -9.59
N VAL A 189 -11.58 -2.39 -10.31
CA VAL A 189 -10.92 -3.66 -10.00
C VAL A 189 -10.25 -4.14 -11.27
N VAL A 190 -8.92 -4.18 -11.29
CA VAL A 190 -8.15 -4.68 -12.43
C VAL A 190 -7.27 -5.83 -12.00
N GLN A 191 -7.22 -6.87 -12.81
CA GLN A 191 -6.26 -7.96 -12.66
C GLN A 191 -5.37 -8.04 -13.90
N ARG A 192 -4.10 -8.41 -13.69
CA ARG A 192 -3.16 -8.69 -14.78
C ARG A 192 -2.32 -9.92 -14.44
N ASP A 193 -1.99 -10.68 -15.48
CA ASP A 193 -0.95 -11.70 -15.38
C ASP A 193 0.42 -11.02 -15.11
N PRO A 194 1.39 -11.75 -14.53
CA PRO A 194 2.69 -11.18 -14.25
C PRO A 194 3.44 -10.82 -15.53
N TYR A 195 4.36 -9.87 -15.43
CA TYR A 195 5.38 -9.66 -16.46
C TYR A 195 6.36 -10.84 -16.51
N ALA A 196 7.37 -10.75 -17.37
CA ALA A 196 8.41 -11.77 -17.46
C ALA A 196 9.10 -12.05 -16.10
N PRO A 197 9.62 -13.28 -15.86
CA PRO A 197 10.19 -13.68 -14.57
C PRO A 197 11.35 -12.84 -14.05
N ASP A 198 12.06 -12.14 -14.92
CA ASP A 198 13.15 -11.21 -14.58
C ASP A 198 12.65 -9.83 -14.13
N VAL A 199 11.37 -9.51 -14.36
CA VAL A 199 10.74 -8.25 -13.96
C VAL A 199 10.07 -8.37 -12.60
N GLU A 200 9.37 -9.47 -12.33
CA GLU A 200 8.64 -9.66 -11.08
C GLU A 200 8.33 -11.11 -10.74
N HIS A 201 8.00 -11.33 -9.47
CA HIS A 201 7.52 -12.61 -8.97
C HIS A 201 6.28 -13.10 -9.74
N GLN A 202 6.29 -14.38 -10.12
CA GLN A 202 5.31 -14.98 -11.00
C GLN A 202 4.00 -15.34 -10.28
N SER A 203 3.20 -14.32 -9.97
CA SER A 203 1.81 -14.49 -9.56
C SER A 203 0.91 -13.43 -10.19
N ARG A 204 -0.38 -13.71 -10.32
CA ARG A 204 -1.34 -12.74 -10.84
C ARG A 204 -1.44 -11.54 -9.89
N ARG A 205 -1.63 -10.35 -10.44
CA ARG A 205 -1.71 -9.08 -9.70
C ARG A 205 -3.12 -8.54 -9.75
N ALA A 206 -3.55 -7.92 -8.65
CA ALA A 206 -4.77 -7.13 -8.60
C ALA A 206 -4.46 -5.69 -8.18
N TYR A 207 -5.23 -4.76 -8.75
CA TYR A 207 -5.21 -3.34 -8.46
C TYR A 207 -6.64 -2.91 -8.17
N LEU A 208 -6.86 -2.35 -6.99
CA LEU A 208 -8.17 -1.84 -6.59
C LEU A 208 -8.05 -0.35 -6.32
N LEU A 209 -8.91 0.43 -6.96
CA LEU A 209 -9.11 1.84 -6.66
C LEU A 209 -10.43 1.98 -5.92
N ALA A 210 -10.37 2.58 -4.74
CA ALA A 210 -11.51 2.77 -3.87
C ALA A 210 -11.54 4.21 -3.35
N ARG A 211 -12.74 4.66 -2.98
CA ARG A 211 -12.99 6.01 -2.49
C ARG A 211 -13.65 5.96 -1.12
N LYS A 212 -13.21 6.84 -0.22
CA LYS A 212 -13.97 7.18 0.98
C LYS A 212 -15.17 8.05 0.58
N PRO A 213 -16.41 7.66 0.86
CA PRO A 213 -17.58 8.49 0.54
C PRO A 213 -17.43 9.92 1.05
N GLU A 214 -18.00 10.89 0.34
CA GLU A 214 -18.20 12.22 0.92
C GLU A 214 -19.17 12.10 2.10
N ASN A 215 -18.94 12.84 3.19
CA ASN A 215 -19.89 12.85 4.31
C ASN A 215 -21.25 13.34 3.79
N GLY A 216 -22.27 12.47 3.83
CA GLY A 216 -23.65 12.80 3.45
C GLY A 216 -24.15 12.03 2.22
N TYR A 217 -24.38 10.73 2.36
CA TYR A 217 -25.67 10.21 1.94
C TYR A 217 -26.54 10.21 3.19
N ASP A 218 -27.34 11.26 3.36
CA ASP A 218 -28.62 11.06 4.02
C ASP A 218 -29.26 9.87 3.30
N LYS A 219 -29.59 8.83 4.05
CA LYS A 219 -30.63 7.93 3.61
C LYS A 219 -31.89 8.79 3.60
N ASP A 220 -32.14 9.46 2.49
CA ASP A 220 -33.44 10.07 2.23
C ASP A 220 -34.49 9.00 2.52
N GLU A 221 -35.38 9.38 3.44
CA GLU A 221 -36.62 8.73 3.75
C GLU A 221 -37.32 8.34 2.43
N THR A 222 -37.44 7.05 2.17
CA THR A 222 -38.57 6.56 1.39
C THR A 222 -39.65 6.17 2.38
N ASP A 223 -40.68 7.05 2.42
CA ASP A 223 -42.06 6.78 2.82
C ASP A 223 -42.55 5.35 2.49
#